data_AF-A0A6A3G339-F1
#
_entry.id   AF-A0A6A3G339-F1
#
_cell.length_a   1.000
_cell.length_b   1.000
_cell.length_c   1.000
_cell.angle_alpha   90.00
_cell.angle_beta   90.00
_cell.angle_gamma   90.00
#
_symmetry.space_group_name_H-M   'P 1'
#
loop_
_entity.id
_entity.type
_entity.pdbx_description
1 polymer ?
#
loop_
_entity_poly.entity_id
_entity_poly.type
_entity_poly.pdbx_seq_one_letter_code
_entity_poly.pdbx_strand_id
1 'polypeptide(L)' 'YVAAFRHIICKVEEMSDIDKVMHFQKGLVVEIKQEVKLRQFRNTTDAISFALMYDRTHAVGSRRTNVNRGGQGP' A
#
# COMPACT_ATOMS: atom_id res chain seq x y z
N TYR A 1 18.45 20.55 6.03
CA TYR A 1 18.31 19.16 5.52
C TYR A 1 18.24 18.16 6.67
N VAL A 2 19.32 17.94 7.44
CA VAL A 2 19.35 16.95 8.55
C VAL A 2 18.24 17.14 9.60
N ALA A 3 17.97 18.36 10.04
CA ALA A 3 16.91 18.64 11.03
C ALA A 3 15.49 18.28 10.54
N ALA A 4 15.19 18.49 9.25
CA ALA A 4 13.90 18.13 8.66
C ALA A 4 13.73 16.61 8.55
N PHE A 5 14.80 15.89 8.17
CA PHE A 5 14.81 14.43 8.16
C PHE A 5 14.61 13.85 9.57
N ARG A 6 15.32 14.38 10.57
CA ARG A 6 15.15 13.98 11.97
C ARG A 6 13.69 14.15 12.43
N HIS A 7 13.07 15.28 12.10
CA HIS A 7 11.68 15.54 12.47
C HIS A 7 10.70 14.52 11.89
N ILE A 8 10.93 14.10 10.64
CA ILE A 8 10.09 13.09 9.98
C ILE A 8 10.28 11.72 10.63
N ILE A 9 11.52 11.30 10.87
CA ILE A 9 11.82 9.99 11.46
C ILE A 9 11.30 9.91 12.90
N CYS A 10 11.56 10.92 13.74
CA CYS A 10 11.05 10.95 15.11
C CYS A 10 9.52 10.87 15.17
N LYS A 11 8.83 11.58 14.27
CA LYS A 11 7.35 11.49 14.18
C LYS A 11 6.86 10.10 13.82
N VAL A 12 7.52 9.42 12.89
CA VAL A 12 7.16 8.04 12.52
C VAL A 12 7.45 7.09 13.69
N GLU A 13 8.54 7.28 14.42
CA GLU A 13 8.87 6.47 15.58
C GLU A 13 7.83 6.61 16.70
N GLU A 14 7.41 7.84 16.99
CA GLU A 14 6.40 8.18 18.02
C GLU A 14 4.96 7.78 17.63
N MET A 15 4.68 7.51 16.35
CA MET A 15 3.36 7.06 15.91
C MET A 15 3.03 5.65 16.43
N SER A 16 1.81 5.48 16.94
CA SER A 16 1.29 4.16 17.31
C SER A 16 1.24 3.23 16.09
N ASP A 17 1.35 1.92 16.32
CA ASP A 17 1.25 0.95 15.23
C ASP A 17 -0.13 0.99 14.55
N ILE A 18 -1.19 1.31 15.28
CA ILE A 18 -2.53 1.49 14.71
C ILE A 18 -2.53 2.67 13.74
N ASP A 19 -1.94 3.81 14.12
CA ASP A 19 -1.84 4.97 13.25
C ASP A 19 -0.99 4.65 12.01
N LYS A 20 0.14 3.97 12.19
CA LYS A 20 0.98 3.50 11.07
C LYS A 20 0.21 2.61 10.10
N VAL A 21 -0.61 1.68 10.61
CA VAL A 21 -1.49 0.84 9.78
C VAL A 21 -2.54 1.70 9.04
N MET A 22 -3.18 2.65 9.72
CA MET A 22 -4.14 3.56 9.08
C MET A 22 -3.49 4.43 7.98
N HIS A 23 -2.27 4.91 8.22
CA HIS A 23 -1.49 5.65 7.23
C HIS A 23 -1.09 4.76 6.04
N PHE A 24 -0.61 3.55 6.30
CA PHE A 24 -0.28 2.56 5.28
C PHE A 24 -1.49 2.26 4.36
N GLN A 25 -2.67 2.04 4.94
CA GLN A 25 -3.92 1.80 4.20
C GLN A 25 -4.31 2.95 3.25
N LYS A 26 -3.87 4.19 3.48
CA LYS A 26 -4.15 5.32 2.58
C LYS A 26 -3.37 5.22 1.26
N GLY A 27 -2.20 4.57 1.27
CA GLY A 27 -1.35 4.39 0.09
C GLY A 27 -1.64 3.15 -0.74
N LEU A 28 -2.56 2.28 -0.29
CA LEU A 28 -2.90 1.03 -0.98
C LEU A 28 -3.96 1.24 -2.07
N VAL A 29 -3.84 0.48 -3.16
CA VAL A 29 -4.90 0.34 -4.16
C VAL A 29 -6.17 -0.23 -3.52
N VAL A 30 -7.34 0.11 -4.07
CA VAL A 30 -8.66 -0.14 -3.46
C VAL A 30 -8.85 -1.62 -3.07
N GLU A 31 -8.48 -2.54 -3.96
CA GLU A 31 -8.62 -3.99 -3.78
C GLU A 31 -7.83 -4.48 -2.54
N ILE A 32 -6.53 -4.20 -2.49
CA ILE A 32 -5.66 -4.58 -1.37
C ILE A 32 -6.07 -3.85 -0.08
N LYS A 33 -6.48 -2.58 -0.19
CA LYS A 33 -6.94 -1.78 0.95
C LYS A 33 -8.15 -2.38 1.63
N GLN A 34 -9.12 -2.91 0.88
CA GLN A 34 -10.31 -3.54 1.44
C GLN A 34 -9.94 -4.79 2.24
N GLU A 35 -9.07 -5.63 1.71
CA GLU A 35 -8.59 -6.85 2.38
C GLU A 35 -7.80 -6.55 3.65
N VAL A 36 -6.92 -5.55 3.60
CA VAL A 36 -6.16 -5.10 4.79
C VAL A 36 -7.09 -4.53 5.87
N LYS A 37 -8.15 -3.80 5.49
CA LYS A 37 -9.16 -3.28 6.43
C LYS A 37 -9.99 -4.38 7.09
N LEU A 38 -10.41 -5.38 6.31
CA LEU A 38 -11.20 -6.50 6.82
C LEU A 38 -10.46 -7.28 7.90
N ARG A 39 -9.14 -7.42 7.77
CA ARG A 39 -8.29 -8.21 8.69
C ARG A 39 -7.93 -7.49 9.99
N GLN A 40 -8.20 -6.18 10.12
CA GLN A 40 -8.04 -5.43 11.38
C GLN A 40 -6.62 -5.55 11.98
N PHE A 41 -5.57 -5.45 11.14
CA PHE A 41 -4.19 -5.55 11.60
C PHE A 41 -3.87 -4.52 12.70
N ARG A 42 -3.20 -4.99 13.76
CA ARG A 42 -2.72 -4.15 14.86
C ARG A 42 -1.23 -3.79 14.78
N ASN A 43 -0.53 -4.35 13.78
CA ASN A 43 0.89 -4.16 13.54
C ASN A 43 1.13 -3.83 12.07
N THR A 44 1.99 -2.84 11.83
CA THR A 44 2.37 -2.37 10.51
C THR A 44 3.09 -3.43 9.68
N THR A 45 3.98 -4.21 10.29
CA THR A 45 4.79 -5.24 9.62
C THR A 45 3.92 -6.36 9.05
N ASP A 46 2.92 -6.81 9.82
CA ASP A 46 1.98 -7.86 9.38
C ASP A 46 1.09 -7.36 8.25
N ALA A 47 0.61 -6.12 8.35
CA ALA A 47 -0.18 -5.48 7.30
C ALA A 47 0.61 -5.35 5.98
N ILE A 48 1.89 -4.96 6.05
CA ILE A 48 2.78 -4.87 4.89
C ILE A 48 3.03 -6.26 4.29
N SER A 49 3.38 -7.24 5.14
CA SER A 49 3.68 -8.61 4.70
C SER A 49 2.47 -9.23 3.98
N PHE A 50 1.28 -9.05 4.54
CA PHE A 50 0.03 -9.48 3.90
C PHE A 50 -0.21 -8.77 2.57
N ALA A 51 -0.10 -7.44 2.52
CA ALA A 51 -0.31 -6.68 1.29
C ALA A 51 0.62 -7.14 0.16
N LEU A 52 1.89 -7.40 0.47
CA LEU A 52 2.87 -7.94 -0.49
C LEU A 52 2.51 -9.34 -0.98
N MET A 53 2.06 -10.22 -0.08
CA MET A 53 1.60 -11.56 -0.46
C MET A 53 0.34 -11.50 -1.34
N TYR A 54 -0.63 -10.68 -0.94
CA TYR A 54 -1.88 -10.51 -1.66
C TYR A 54 -1.62 -9.96 -3.07
N ASP A 55 -0.79 -8.92 -3.18
CA ASP A 55 -0.38 -8.36 -4.47
C ASP A 55 0.24 -9.42 -5.38
N ARG A 56 1.22 -10.21 -4.89
CA ARG A 56 1.86 -11.27 -5.69
C ARG A 56 0.90 -12.36 -6.17
N THR A 57 -0.08 -12.72 -5.34
CA THR A 57 -1.04 -13.79 -5.64
C THR A 57 -2.19 -13.32 -6.52
N HIS A 58 -2.56 -12.04 -6.47
CA HIS A 58 -3.72 -11.48 -7.17
C HIS A 58 -3.32 -10.60 -8.37
N ALA A 59 -2.07 -10.13 -8.47
CA ALA A 59 -1.53 -9.43 -9.64
C ALA A 59 -1.49 -10.32 -10.90
N VAL A 60 -1.56 -11.65 -10.75
CA VAL A 60 -1.65 -12.59 -11.88
C VAL A 60 -2.95 -12.40 -12.67
N GLY A 61 -4.02 -11.88 -12.05
CA GLY A 61 -5.30 -11.57 -12.72
C GLY A 61 -5.54 -10.09 -13.04
N SER A 62 -4.81 -9.17 -12.39
CA SER A 62 -5.03 -7.71 -12.51
C SER A 62 -3.96 -6.97 -13.33
N ARG A 63 -3.09 -7.70 -14.05
CA ARG A 63 -2.37 -7.14 -15.21
C ARG A 63 -3.38 -6.85 -16.32
N ARG A 64 -4.19 -5.81 -16.12
CA ARG A 64 -4.89 -5.11 -17.18
C ARG A 64 -3.86 -4.79 -18.24
N THR A 65 -3.97 -5.51 -19.34
CA THR A 65 -3.39 -5.24 -20.64
C THR A 65 -3.48 -3.75 -20.93
N ASN A 66 -2.41 -3.01 -20.65
CA ASN A 66 -2.14 -1.76 -21.35
C ASN A 66 -1.31 -2.13 -22.59
N VAL A 67 -1.90 -2.94 -23.47
CA VAL A 67 -1.37 -3.21 -24.80
C VAL A 67 -2.22 -2.38 -25.76
N ASN A 68 -1.61 -1.29 -26.24
CA ASN A 68 -1.97 -0.52 -27.43
C ASN A 68 -3.43 -0.07 -27.63
N ARG A 69 -3.77 1.12 -27.11
CA ARG A 69 -4.62 2.06 -27.85
C ARG A 69 -3.72 2.99 -28.66
N GLY A 70 -3.46 2.64 -29.92
CA GLY A 70 -2.80 3.52 -30.89
C GLY A 70 -3.05 3.04 -32.32
N GLY A 71 -3.75 3.86 -33.12
CA GLY A 71 -3.95 3.70 -34.57
C GLY A 71 -5.29 3.05 -34.94
N GLN A 72 -6.39 3.79 -35.13
CA GLN A 72 -6.79 4.57 -36.32
C GLN A 72 -7.30 3.66 -37.46
N GLY A 73 -8.59 3.80 -37.80
CA GLY A 73 -9.30 2.98 -38.79
C GLY A 73 -9.14 3.47 -40.23
N PRO A 74 -9.89 2.86 -41.15
CA PRO A 74 -10.47 3.54 -42.31
C PRO A 74 -11.95 3.90 -42.09
#